data_AF-A0A813I3L8-F1
#
_entry.id   AF-A0A813I3L8-F1
#
_cell.length_a   1.000
_cell.length_b   1.000
_cell.length_c   1.000
_cell.angle_alpha   90.00
_cell.angle_beta   90.00
_cell.angle_gamma   90.00
#
_symmetry.space_group_name_H-M   'P 1'
#
loop_
_entity.id
_entity.type
_entity.pdbx_description
1 polymer ?
#
loop_
_entity_poly.entity_id
_entity_poly.type
_entity_poly.pdbx_seq_one_letter_code
_entity_poly.pdbx_strand_id
1 'polypeptide(L)'
;MEEPTCQAASADTSPPVKSCLLEEKLLAHRPGKCRPCGYHYFKVDGCRQGDDCEFCHFCSLDDVKDRKRNGKRQARAIKRRGEYMAPILTWTDSSRSSRPSIPPWHSPGAVPRSASCP
;
A
#
# COMPACT_ATOMS: atom_id res chain seq x y z
N MET A 1 8.00 -2.35 -66.39
CA MET A 1 7.66 -3.52 -65.58
C MET A 1 7.70 -3.08 -64.13
N GLU A 2 6.49 -2.89 -63.59
CA GLU A 2 6.05 -3.01 -62.18
C GLU A 2 6.84 -2.20 -61.14
N GLU A 3 6.42 -0.96 -60.86
CA GLU A 3 5.46 -0.54 -59.80
C GLU A 3 6.13 -0.31 -58.43
N PRO A 4 6.07 0.92 -57.86
CA PRO A 4 6.54 1.22 -56.51
C PRO A 4 5.53 0.70 -55.49
N THR A 5 5.90 -0.33 -54.73
CA THR A 5 5.01 -0.84 -53.67
C THR A 5 4.98 0.14 -52.49
N CYS A 6 3.93 0.92 -52.46
CA CYS A 6 3.36 1.48 -51.24
C CYS A 6 2.78 0.32 -50.42
N GLN A 7 3.35 0.04 -49.25
CA GLN A 7 2.64 -0.76 -48.25
C GLN A 7 2.52 0.03 -46.95
N ALA A 8 1.28 0.49 -46.81
CA ALA A 8 0.72 1.22 -45.71
C ALA A 8 0.84 0.45 -44.39
N ALA A 9 0.90 1.25 -43.33
CA ALA A 9 0.54 0.92 -41.97
C ALA A 9 -0.57 -0.13 -41.88
N SER A 10 -0.28 -1.24 -41.21
CA SER A 10 -1.30 -2.14 -40.67
C SER A 10 -1.28 -2.01 -39.16
N ALA A 11 -2.32 -1.37 -38.66
CA ALA A 11 -2.83 -1.55 -37.31
C ALA A 11 -3.13 -3.04 -37.09
N ASP A 12 -2.66 -3.60 -35.97
CA ASP A 12 -3.48 -4.33 -34.98
C ASP A 12 -2.53 -4.98 -33.96
N THR A 13 -2.30 -4.31 -32.84
CA THR A 13 -1.98 -5.03 -31.61
C THR A 13 -2.63 -4.22 -30.51
N SER A 14 -3.86 -4.62 -30.17
CA SER A 14 -4.57 -4.20 -28.96
C SER A 14 -3.57 -3.79 -27.87
N PRO A 15 -3.59 -2.53 -27.37
CA PRO A 15 -2.66 -2.17 -26.31
C PRO A 15 -2.91 -3.14 -25.15
N PRO A 16 -1.89 -3.85 -24.66
CA PRO A 16 -2.09 -4.68 -23.48
C PRO A 16 -2.61 -3.73 -22.41
N VAL A 17 -3.75 -4.05 -21.80
CA VAL A 17 -4.38 -3.31 -20.69
C VAL A 17 -3.41 -2.89 -19.57
N LYS A 18 -2.20 -3.47 -19.56
CA LYS A 18 -1.01 -3.11 -18.78
C LYS A 18 -0.46 -1.70 -19.06
N SER A 19 -0.77 -1.06 -20.19
CA SER A 19 -0.34 0.32 -20.48
C SER A 19 -1.00 1.33 -19.52
N CYS A 20 -2.28 1.12 -19.20
CA CYS A 20 -3.04 2.03 -18.34
C CYS A 20 -2.46 2.16 -16.91
N LEU A 21 -1.92 1.07 -16.35
CA LEU A 21 -1.30 1.08 -15.01
C LEU A 21 0.06 1.80 -15.02
N LEU A 22 0.80 1.71 -16.13
CA LEU A 22 2.08 2.39 -16.30
C LEU A 22 1.89 3.90 -16.50
N GLU A 23 0.87 4.29 -17.27
CA GLU A 23 0.45 5.68 -17.46
C GLU A 23 0.08 6.34 -16.12
N GLU A 24 -0.69 5.68 -15.26
CA GLU A 24 -1.08 6.23 -13.95
C GLU A 24 0.13 6.50 -13.05
N LYS A 25 1.07 5.54 -12.99
CA LYS A 25 2.32 5.71 -12.24
C LYS A 25 3.14 6.89 -12.77
N LEU A 26 3.17 7.08 -14.09
CA LEU A 26 3.87 8.19 -14.73
C LEU A 26 3.17 9.53 -14.47
N LEU A 27 1.84 9.56 -14.50
CA LEU A 27 1.02 10.72 -14.17
C LEU A 27 1.18 11.15 -12.70
N ALA A 28 1.34 10.20 -11.78
CA ALA A 28 1.69 10.51 -10.38
C ALA A 28 3.18 10.86 -10.20
N HIS A 29 4.05 10.35 -11.07
CA HIS A 29 5.48 10.60 -11.03
C HIS A 29 5.83 12.05 -11.42
N ARG A 30 5.31 12.56 -12.54
CA ARG A 30 5.53 13.93 -13.02
C ARG A 30 5.35 15.02 -11.94
N PRO A 31 4.25 15.04 -11.17
CA PRO A 31 4.06 16.03 -10.10
C PRO A 31 4.81 15.69 -8.80
N GLY A 32 5.59 14.60 -8.77
CA GLY A 32 6.33 14.16 -7.59
C GLY A 32 5.48 13.51 -6.50
N LYS A 33 4.18 13.26 -6.73
CA LYS A 33 3.26 12.59 -5.79
C LYS A 33 3.39 11.06 -5.78
N CYS A 34 4.20 10.48 -6.66
CA CYS A 34 4.41 9.05 -6.72
C CYS A 34 5.04 8.47 -5.44
N ARG A 35 4.74 7.19 -5.18
CA ARG A 35 5.36 6.40 -4.11
C ARG A 35 6.46 5.52 -4.70
N PRO A 36 7.75 5.79 -4.45
CA PRO A 36 8.84 5.02 -5.06
C PRO A 36 8.90 3.58 -4.50
N CYS A 37 9.22 2.62 -5.36
CA CYS A 37 9.38 1.23 -4.95
C CYS A 37 10.70 1.02 -4.19
N GLY A 38 10.63 0.74 -2.89
CA GLY A 38 11.84 0.46 -2.11
C GLY A 38 12.58 -0.79 -2.57
N TYR A 39 11.85 -1.82 -3.02
CA TYR A 39 12.45 -3.08 -3.47
C TYR A 39 13.22 -2.94 -4.77
N HIS A 40 12.74 -2.11 -5.69
CA HIS A 40 13.43 -1.88 -6.97
C HIS A 40 14.83 -1.28 -6.79
N TYR A 41 15.03 -0.40 -5.79
CA TYR A 41 16.30 0.31 -5.61
C TYR A 41 17.18 -0.20 -4.48
N PHE A 42 16.62 -0.72 -3.38
CA PHE A 42 17.40 -1.08 -2.18
C PHE A 42 17.68 -2.58 -2.07
N LYS A 43 16.98 -3.43 -2.83
CA LYS A 43 17.18 -4.88 -2.80
C LYS A 43 18.05 -5.31 -3.97
N VAL A 44 19.00 -6.21 -3.71
CA VAL A 44 19.86 -6.81 -4.75
C VAL A 44 19.04 -7.61 -5.76
N ASP A 45 18.00 -8.30 -5.27
CA ASP A 45 17.05 -9.06 -6.10
C ASP A 45 16.05 -8.18 -6.89
N GLY A 46 16.03 -6.87 -6.64
CA GLY A 46 15.08 -5.94 -7.26
C GLY A 46 13.62 -6.14 -6.85
N CYS A 47 12.71 -5.56 -7.64
CA CYS A 47 11.26 -5.69 -7.44
C CYS A 47 10.75 -7.01 -8.02
N ARG A 48 10.16 -7.86 -7.17
CA ARG A 48 9.61 -9.17 -7.57
C ARG A 48 8.25 -9.09 -8.27
N GLN A 49 7.56 -7.95 -8.16
CA GLN A 49 6.25 -7.72 -8.75
C GLN A 49 6.32 -7.27 -10.21
N GLY A 50 7.50 -6.87 -10.70
CA GLY A 50 7.67 -6.42 -12.08
C GLY A 50 6.71 -5.28 -12.43
N ASP A 51 5.94 -5.46 -13.50
CA ASP A 51 4.99 -4.47 -14.01
C ASP A 51 3.73 -4.32 -13.14
N ASP A 52 3.38 -5.35 -12.37
CA ASP A 52 2.24 -5.36 -11.45
C ASP A 52 2.55 -4.67 -10.11
N CYS A 53 3.77 -4.13 -9.95
CA CYS A 53 4.14 -3.41 -8.74
C CYS A 53 3.31 -2.13 -8.56
N GLU A 54 2.60 -1.96 -7.46
CA GLU A 54 1.80 -0.74 -7.18
C GLU A 54 2.66 0.52 -6.98
N PHE A 55 3.97 0.36 -6.84
CA PHE A 55 4.91 1.45 -6.60
C PHE A 55 5.56 1.95 -7.89
N CYS A 56 6.09 3.16 -7.83
CA CYS A 56 6.75 3.81 -8.96
C CYS A 56 8.19 3.29 -9.15
N HIS A 57 8.50 2.87 -10.37
CA HIS A 57 9.83 2.47 -10.85
C HIS A 57 10.54 3.57 -11.67
N PHE A 58 9.89 4.71 -11.91
CA PHE A 58 10.45 5.82 -12.70
C PHE A 58 11.29 6.80 -11.89
N CYS A 59 11.38 6.64 -10.57
CA CYS A 59 12.17 7.54 -9.72
C CYS A 59 13.67 7.31 -9.88
N SER A 60 14.48 8.34 -9.71
CA SER A 60 15.93 8.12 -9.60
C SER A 60 16.27 7.66 -8.18
N LEU A 61 17.37 6.91 -8.02
CA LEU A 61 17.83 6.46 -6.70
C LEU A 61 18.03 7.64 -5.73
N ASP A 62 18.55 8.76 -6.25
CA ASP A 62 18.76 9.99 -5.48
C ASP A 62 17.43 10.61 -5.02
N ASP A 63 16.41 10.66 -5.89
CA ASP A 63 15.07 11.14 -5.52
C ASP A 63 14.47 10.31 -4.38
N VAL A 64 14.66 8.98 -4.41
CA VAL A 64 14.15 8.08 -3.37
C VAL A 64 14.88 8.32 -2.04
N LYS A 65 16.21 8.50 -2.08
CA LYS A 65 17.02 8.81 -0.90
C LYS A 65 16.64 10.17 -0.31
N ASP A 66 16.46 11.18 -1.14
CA ASP A 66 16.12 12.53 -0.70
C ASP A 66 14.72 12.60 -0.12
N ARG A 67 13.73 11.94 -0.72
CA ARG A 67 12.39 11.82 -0.13
C ARG A 67 12.42 11.11 1.23
N LYS A 68 13.19 10.03 1.35
CA LYS A 68 13.37 9.32 2.63
C LYS A 68 14.03 10.21 3.69
N ARG A 69 15.04 11.01 3.30
CA ARG A 69 15.72 11.97 4.18
C ARG A 69 14.77 13.09 4.61
N ASN A 70 14.02 13.65 3.67
CA ASN A 70 13.06 14.72 3.93
C ASN A 70 11.90 14.24 4.83
N GLY A 71 11.32 13.08 4.54
CA GLY A 71 10.28 12.48 5.39
C GLY A 71 10.77 12.22 6.83
N LYS A 72 12.00 11.72 7.00
CA LYS A 72 12.61 11.59 8.35
C LYS A 72 12.80 12.93 9.04
N ARG A 73 13.22 13.97 8.32
CA ARG A 73 13.37 15.33 8.88
C ARG A 73 12.02 15.90 9.33
N GLN A 74 10.98 15.75 8.52
CA GLN A 74 9.63 16.19 8.84
C GLN A 74 9.07 15.42 10.05
N ALA A 75 9.18 14.09 10.07
CA ALA A 75 8.74 13.27 11.21
C ALA A 75 9.45 13.66 12.52
N ARG A 76 10.76 13.95 12.47
CA ARG A 76 11.51 14.47 13.62
C ARG A 76 11.03 15.86 14.04
N ALA A 77 10.71 16.74 13.10
CA ALA A 77 10.17 18.05 13.39
C ALA A 77 8.79 17.96 14.07
N ILE A 78 7.91 17.08 13.59
CA ILE A 78 6.59 16.80 14.18
C ILE A 78 6.74 16.22 15.59
N LYS A 79 7.62 15.22 15.80
CA LYS A 79 7.88 14.64 17.12
C LYS A 79 8.40 15.66 18.13
N ARG A 80 9.28 16.58 17.70
CA ARG A 80 9.78 17.67 18.57
C ARG A 80 8.69 18.67 18.97
N ARG A 81 7.62 18.79 18.18
CA ARG A 81 6.47 19.65 18.49
C ARG A 81 5.46 19.00 19.44
N GLY A 82 5.63 17.74 19.83
CA GLY A 82 4.78 17.10 20.84
C GLY A 82 3.31 16.95 20.45
N GLU A 83 2.98 17.02 19.16
CA GLU A 83 1.58 16.94 18.71
C GLU A 83 1.20 15.47 18.51
N TYR A 84 0.67 14.88 19.57
CA TYR A 84 -0.17 13.69 19.51
C TYR A 84 -1.43 14.05 18.70
N MET A 85 -1.36 13.92 17.38
CA MET A 85 -2.59 13.75 16.61
C MET A 85 -3.08 12.32 16.88
N ALA A 86 -3.89 12.17 17.93
CA ALA A 86 -4.92 11.16 17.93
C ALA A 86 -5.73 11.29 16.63
N PRO A 87 -6.07 10.19 15.95
CA PRO A 87 -6.97 10.26 14.81
C PRO A 87 -8.30 10.84 15.30
N ILE A 88 -8.67 12.02 14.79
CA ILE A 88 -9.88 12.72 15.22
C ILE A 88 -11.17 11.99 14.86
N LEU A 89 -11.20 11.00 13.96
CA LEU A 89 -12.43 10.27 13.68
C LEU A 89 -12.21 8.78 13.33
N THR A 90 -12.62 7.96 14.32
CA THR A 90 -13.43 6.74 14.25
C THR A 90 -12.85 5.49 13.61
N TRP A 91 -12.26 4.67 14.47
CA TRP A 91 -12.26 3.22 14.34
C TRP A 91 -13.70 2.71 14.59
N THR A 92 -14.58 2.80 13.60
CA THR A 92 -15.84 2.05 13.61
C THR A 92 -15.60 0.68 13.00
N ASP A 93 -14.97 -0.21 13.76
CA ASP A 93 -15.31 -1.63 13.67
C ASP A 93 -16.70 -1.82 14.33
N SER A 94 -17.76 -1.45 13.60
CA SER A 94 -19.14 -1.64 14.05
C SER A 94 -19.82 -2.82 13.37
N SER A 95 -19.05 -3.82 12.95
CA SER A 95 -19.61 -5.04 12.32
C SER A 95 -19.16 -6.35 12.95
N ARG A 96 -18.63 -6.34 14.18
CA ARG A 96 -18.47 -7.58 14.95
C ARG A 96 -18.73 -7.40 16.45
N SER A 97 -20.00 -7.14 16.77
CA SER A 97 -20.73 -7.77 17.88
C SER A 97 -19.93 -8.15 19.14
N SER A 98 -20.02 -7.27 20.14
CA SER A 98 -20.26 -7.59 21.56
C SER A 98 -19.59 -8.85 22.13
N ARG A 99 -18.37 -8.70 22.68
CA ARG A 99 -17.91 -9.52 23.81
C ARG A 99 -17.08 -8.65 24.76
N PRO A 100 -17.51 -8.44 26.03
CA PRO A 100 -16.65 -7.78 27.00
C PRO A 100 -15.45 -8.66 27.35
N SER A 101 -14.26 -8.05 27.43
CA SER A 101 -13.03 -8.69 27.87
C SER A 101 -13.13 -9.01 29.37
N ILE A 102 -13.40 -10.27 29.69
CA ILE A 102 -13.33 -10.79 31.06
C ILE A 102 -11.83 -10.86 31.45
N PRO A 103 -11.39 -10.29 32.60
CA PRO A 103 -10.01 -10.41 33.07
C PRO A 103 -9.66 -11.88 33.39
N PRO A 104 -8.38 -12.27 33.24
CA PRO A 104 -7.94 -13.68 33.17
C PRO A 104 -8.09 -14.51 34.46
N TRP A 105 -8.68 -13.99 35.53
CA TRP A 105 -8.79 -14.67 36.83
C TRP A 105 -10.21 -15.08 37.23
N HIS A 106 -11.22 -14.87 36.38
CA HIS A 106 -12.56 -15.40 36.63
C HIS A 106 -12.87 -16.56 35.67
N SER A 107 -12.82 -17.79 36.19
CA SER A 107 -13.31 -18.98 35.51
C SER A 107 -14.81 -19.17 35.84
N PRO A 108 -15.75 -19.02 34.89
CA PRO A 108 -17.14 -19.43 35.12
C PRO A 108 -17.24 -20.93 34.84
N GLY A 109 -16.82 -21.74 35.81
CA GLY A 109 -16.76 -23.21 35.69
C GLY A 109 -17.13 -23.93 36.98
N ALA A 110 -18.01 -23.35 37.79
CA ALA A 110 -18.58 -24.02 38.96
C ALA A 110 -20.09 -24.10 38.82
N VAL A 111 -20.58 -25.21 38.25
CA VAL A 111 -21.95 -25.67 38.47
C VAL A 111 -21.94 -26.54 39.72
N PRO A 112 -22.52 -26.14 40.86
CA PRO A 112 -22.85 -27.09 41.90
C PRO A 112 -24.06 -27.91 41.44
N ARG A 113 -23.82 -29.09 40.85
CA ARG A 113 -24.86 -30.10 40.63
C ARG A 113 -24.92 -31.00 41.85
N SER A 114 -25.88 -30.75 42.74
CA SER A 114 -26.72 -31.77 43.40
C SER A 114 -27.45 -31.16 44.62
N ALA A 115 -28.56 -30.48 44.35
CA ALA A 115 -29.66 -30.43 45.29
C ALA A 115 -30.71 -31.42 44.77
N SER A 116 -30.70 -32.64 45.32
CA SER A 116 -31.85 -33.54 45.25
C SER A 116 -32.40 -33.66 46.67
N CYS A 117 -33.46 -32.91 46.92
CA CYS A 117 -34.52 -33.21 47.87
C CYS A 117 -35.82 -33.30 47.05
N PRO A 118 -36.88 -34.01 47.47
CA PRO A 118 -37.01 -34.99 48.56
C PRO A 118 -36.99 -36.46 48.07
#